data_AF-A0ABD2PXP5-F1
#
_entry.id   AF-A0ABD2PXP5-F1
#
_cell.length_a   1.000
_cell.length_b   1.000
_cell.length_c   1.000
_cell.angle_alpha   90.00
_cell.angle_beta   90.00
_cell.angle_gamma   90.00
#
_symmetry.space_group_name_H-M   'P 1'
#
loop_
_entity.id
_entity.type
_entity.pdbx_description
1 polymer ?
#
loop_
_entity_poly.entity_id
_entity_poly.type
_entity_poly.pdbx_seq_one_letter_code
_entity_poly.pdbx_strand_id
1 'polypeptide(L)'
;MCAHEYDWAHSWTPKLYIENTVGEAREQVYQMITFNEFGHAFLVEKRRVSGIFLENLELDHFPFDVQDLTITVASNLSTAEIRLVNDPDEPHRINKQSFVAEQSLKDEQEWYLYKHIETEQHELTHEYAEPGSFRPALSVKCRAARRPAYFIWNIFLVTFLICSLSLVTFAVDQNQPQSRLQLTFTLVLTLVAFKFVVNQCLPKISYLTYLDKYVISSLFILTIVCLWHGLVAVINMTDTKERYVISFIALAYMAYNISFILMIYCVVSQLLYP
;
A
#
# COMPACT_ATOMS: atom_id res chain seq x y z
N MET A 1 0.46 -26.73 -44.36
CA MET A 1 1.43 -25.63 -44.54
C MET A 1 2.54 -25.83 -43.52
N CYS A 2 3.76 -26.10 -43.97
CA CYS A 2 4.92 -26.15 -43.08
C CYS A 2 5.14 -24.75 -42.49
N ALA A 3 5.54 -24.66 -41.22
CA ALA A 3 5.72 -23.41 -40.47
C ALA A 3 6.77 -22.42 -41.03
N HIS A 4 7.32 -22.67 -42.22
CA HIS A 4 8.39 -21.91 -42.86
C HIS A 4 7.94 -20.76 -43.78
N GLU A 5 6.64 -20.57 -44.02
CA GLU A 5 6.12 -19.57 -44.98
C GLU A 5 5.11 -18.58 -44.38
N TYR A 6 5.06 -18.41 -43.05
CA TYR A 6 4.24 -17.35 -42.48
C TYR A 6 5.03 -16.04 -42.48
N ASP A 7 4.64 -15.11 -43.34
CA ASP A 7 5.21 -13.78 -43.39
C ASP A 7 4.68 -12.94 -42.23
N TRP A 8 5.40 -12.94 -41.11
CA TRP A 8 5.07 -12.19 -39.91
C TRP A 8 4.93 -10.68 -40.13
N ALA A 9 5.54 -10.13 -41.19
CA ALA A 9 5.47 -8.70 -41.49
C ALA A 9 4.14 -8.29 -42.14
N HIS A 10 3.53 -9.18 -42.94
CA HIS A 10 2.31 -8.89 -43.69
C HIS A 10 1.08 -9.65 -43.18
N SER A 11 1.28 -10.61 -42.28
CA SER A 11 0.20 -11.43 -41.76
C SER A 11 -0.45 -10.82 -40.51
N TRP A 12 -1.67 -11.24 -40.23
CA TRP A 12 -2.45 -10.74 -39.11
C TRP A 12 -1.77 -11.08 -37.76
N THR A 13 -1.69 -10.10 -36.87
CA THR A 13 -1.24 -10.29 -35.49
C THR A 13 -2.22 -9.61 -34.53
N PRO A 14 -2.36 -10.12 -33.30
CA PRO A 14 -3.29 -9.55 -32.32
C PRO A 14 -2.84 -8.19 -31.77
N LYS A 15 -1.67 -7.66 -32.18
CA LYS A 15 -1.09 -6.37 -31.75
C LYS A 15 -1.19 -6.14 -30.24
N LEU A 16 -0.85 -7.16 -29.45
CA LEU A 16 -0.92 -7.11 -28.00
C LEU A 16 0.18 -6.21 -27.44
N TYR A 17 -0.10 -5.60 -26.29
CA TYR A 17 0.86 -4.84 -25.49
C TYR A 17 0.42 -4.81 -24.02
N ILE A 18 1.32 -4.42 -23.12
CA ILE A 18 0.99 -4.25 -21.69
C ILE A 18 0.70 -2.78 -21.43
N GLU A 19 -0.55 -2.47 -21.12
CA GLU A 19 -1.09 -1.11 -20.99
C GLU A 19 -0.41 -0.36 -19.83
N ASN A 20 -0.31 -0.98 -18.65
CA ASN A 20 0.18 -0.32 -17.45
C ASN A 20 1.71 -0.34 -17.30
N THR A 21 2.46 -0.40 -18.40
CA THR A 21 3.93 -0.36 -18.35
C THR A 21 4.43 1.08 -18.17
N VAL A 22 5.39 1.29 -17.26
CA VAL A 22 6.05 2.59 -17.06
C VAL A 22 7.43 2.58 -17.72
N GLY A 23 7.61 3.44 -18.72
CA GLY A 23 8.86 3.54 -19.48
C GLY A 23 9.05 2.36 -20.45
N GLU A 24 10.31 2.05 -20.77
CA GLU A 24 10.65 0.95 -21.67
C GLU A 24 10.76 -0.37 -20.90
N ALA A 25 9.92 -1.35 -21.24
CA ALA A 25 10.06 -2.72 -20.76
C ALA A 25 10.96 -3.53 -21.71
N ARG A 26 11.73 -4.45 -21.13
CA ARG A 26 12.45 -5.47 -21.90
C ARG A 26 11.47 -6.56 -22.29
N GLU A 27 11.25 -6.71 -23.59
CA GLU A 27 10.33 -7.70 -24.15
C GLU A 27 11.06 -8.66 -25.08
N GLN A 28 10.77 -9.95 -24.94
CA GLN A 28 11.18 -11.01 -25.86
C GLN A 28 9.94 -11.75 -26.34
N VAL A 29 9.71 -11.74 -27.65
CA VAL A 29 8.54 -12.37 -28.27
C VAL A 29 8.99 -13.54 -29.12
N TYR A 30 8.35 -14.69 -28.92
CA TYR A 30 8.52 -15.89 -29.73
C TYR A 30 7.18 -16.27 -30.34
N GLN A 31 7.13 -16.43 -31.66
CA GLN A 31 5.91 -16.77 -32.39
C GLN A 31 6.07 -18.09 -33.12
N MET A 32 5.02 -18.92 -33.10
CA MET A 32 4.98 -20.19 -33.82
C MET A 32 3.54 -20.52 -34.21
N ILE A 33 3.39 -21.30 -35.29
CA ILE A 33 2.10 -21.87 -35.68
C ILE A 33 2.07 -23.31 -35.19
N THR A 34 1.03 -23.63 -34.44
CA THR A 34 0.74 -25.00 -33.99
C THR A 34 -0.52 -25.51 -34.66
N PHE A 35 -0.67 -26.81 -34.78
CA PHE A 35 -1.89 -27.43 -35.28
C PHE A 35 -2.48 -28.29 -34.17
N ASN A 36 -3.78 -28.19 -33.95
CA ASN A 36 -4.46 -29.12 -33.03
C ASN A 36 -4.67 -30.49 -33.70
N GLU A 37 -5.16 -31.46 -32.94
CA GLU A 37 -5.48 -32.81 -33.43
C GLU A 37 -6.53 -32.83 -34.55
N PHE A 38 -7.33 -31.76 -34.66
CA PHE A 38 -8.35 -31.56 -35.69
C PHE A 38 -7.84 -30.83 -36.95
N GLY A 39 -6.56 -30.47 -36.99
CA GLY A 39 -5.93 -29.77 -38.12
C GLY A 39 -6.17 -28.25 -38.18
N HIS A 40 -6.80 -27.65 -37.17
CA HIS A 40 -6.89 -26.20 -37.05
C HIS A 40 -5.52 -25.61 -36.69
N ALA A 41 -5.13 -24.54 -37.40
CA ALA A 41 -3.93 -23.79 -37.11
C ALA A 41 -4.17 -22.77 -35.99
N PHE A 42 -3.30 -22.74 -35.00
CA PHE A 42 -3.26 -21.77 -33.93
C PHE A 42 -1.96 -20.96 -34.03
N LEU A 43 -2.11 -19.64 -34.01
CA LEU A 43 -0.99 -18.73 -33.81
C LEU A 43 -0.68 -18.67 -32.30
N VAL A 44 0.51 -19.14 -31.91
CA VAL A 44 0.98 -19.10 -30.53
C VAL A 44 2.06 -18.05 -30.40
N GLU A 45 1.83 -17.09 -29.51
CA GLU A 45 2.76 -16.01 -29.20
C GLU A 45 3.15 -16.08 -27.73
N LYS A 46 4.43 -16.28 -27.46
CA LYS A 46 5.00 -16.30 -26.11
C LYS A 46 5.80 -15.04 -25.87
N ARG A 47 5.37 -14.23 -24.90
CA ARG A 47 6.04 -13.00 -24.48
C ARG A 47 6.71 -13.18 -23.13
N ARG A 48 7.95 -12.73 -23.01
CA ARG A 48 8.64 -12.56 -21.73
C ARG A 48 8.91 -11.06 -21.54
N VAL A 49 8.26 -10.47 -20.54
CA VAL A 49 8.37 -9.04 -20.26
C VAL A 49 9.00 -8.82 -18.89
N SER A 50 9.90 -7.85 -18.81
CA SER A 50 10.50 -7.35 -17.57
C SER A 50 10.48 -5.82 -17.60
N GLY A 51 9.81 -5.21 -16.63
CA GLY A 51 9.66 -3.76 -16.56
C GLY A 51 9.03 -3.33 -15.25
N ILE A 52 8.74 -2.03 -15.14
CA ILE A 52 7.99 -1.43 -14.03
C ILE A 52 6.55 -1.30 -14.50
N PHE A 53 5.60 -1.72 -13.66
CA PHE A 53 4.18 -1.64 -13.93
C PHE A 53 3.52 -0.65 -12.97
N LEU A 54 2.67 0.22 -13.52
CA LEU A 54 1.92 1.20 -12.77
C LEU A 54 0.77 0.51 -12.03
N GLU A 55 0.65 0.83 -10.75
CA GLU A 55 -0.48 0.46 -9.93
C GLU A 55 -0.82 1.64 -9.00
N ASN A 56 -2.11 1.86 -8.76
CA ASN A 56 -2.57 2.88 -7.83
C ASN A 56 -2.79 2.23 -6.46
N LEU A 57 -1.90 2.50 -5.50
CA LEU A 57 -1.98 1.86 -4.19
C LEU A 57 -3.00 2.56 -3.27
N GLU A 58 -3.89 1.78 -2.66
CA GLU A 58 -4.79 2.25 -1.62
C GLU A 58 -4.15 2.11 -0.23
N LEU A 59 -3.67 3.23 0.34
CA LEU A 59 -2.86 3.25 1.56
C LEU A 59 -3.61 3.68 2.83
N ASP A 60 -4.95 3.79 2.81
CA ASP A 60 -5.70 4.29 3.99
C ASP A 60 -5.46 3.41 5.23
N HIS A 61 -5.39 2.08 5.01
CA HIS A 61 -5.14 1.09 6.04
C HIS A 61 -3.64 0.83 6.30
N PHE A 62 -2.72 1.57 5.67
CA PHE A 62 -1.29 1.38 5.84
C PHE A 62 -0.88 1.47 7.33
N PRO A 63 -0.03 0.55 7.84
CA PRO A 63 0.76 -0.49 7.14
C PRO A 63 0.07 -1.86 7.05
N PHE A 64 -1.21 -1.95 7.37
CA PHE A 64 -2.00 -3.17 7.33
C PHE A 64 -2.73 -3.31 5.99
N ASP A 65 -2.15 -2.76 4.92
CA ASP A 65 -2.77 -2.69 3.61
C ASP A 65 -2.62 -4.00 2.82
N VAL A 66 -3.61 -4.25 1.97
CA VAL A 66 -3.61 -5.33 0.97
C VAL A 66 -3.87 -4.68 -0.37
N GLN A 67 -3.00 -4.99 -1.33
CA GLN A 67 -2.97 -4.37 -2.65
C GLN A 67 -3.25 -5.42 -3.71
N ASP A 68 -4.01 -5.05 -4.74
CA ASP A 68 -4.20 -5.87 -5.93
C ASP A 68 -3.20 -5.41 -7.00
N LEU A 69 -2.17 -6.21 -7.24
CA LEU A 69 -1.15 -5.92 -8.24
C LEU A 69 -1.64 -6.39 -9.62
N THR A 70 -1.89 -5.45 -10.51
CA THR A 70 -2.51 -5.72 -11.81
C THR A 70 -1.48 -5.71 -12.94
N ILE A 71 -1.61 -6.65 -13.87
CA ILE A 71 -0.99 -6.56 -15.20
C ILE A 71 -2.11 -6.57 -16.23
N THR A 72 -2.14 -5.55 -17.09
CA THR A 72 -3.19 -5.40 -18.09
C THR A 72 -2.64 -5.64 -19.48
N VAL A 73 -3.10 -6.72 -20.13
CA VAL A 73 -2.79 -7.00 -21.53
C VAL A 73 -3.92 -6.43 -22.39
N ALA A 74 -3.57 -5.59 -23.36
CA ALA A 74 -4.52 -4.95 -24.27
C ALA A 74 -4.13 -5.21 -25.73
N SER A 75 -5.09 -5.01 -26.65
CA SER A 75 -4.85 -5.01 -28.09
C SER A 75 -5.03 -3.62 -28.69
N ASN A 76 -4.21 -3.27 -29.68
CA ASN A 76 -4.42 -2.07 -30.49
C ASN A 76 -5.56 -2.22 -31.52
N LEU A 77 -6.12 -3.43 -31.67
CA LEU A 77 -7.26 -3.70 -32.54
C LEU A 77 -8.58 -3.41 -31.82
N SER A 78 -9.66 -3.26 -32.59
CA SER A 78 -10.99 -2.99 -32.05
C SER A 78 -11.60 -4.24 -31.39
N THR A 79 -12.44 -4.07 -30.38
CA THR A 79 -13.24 -5.15 -29.78
C THR A 79 -14.16 -5.85 -30.81
N ALA A 80 -14.47 -5.18 -31.93
CA ALA A 80 -15.19 -5.80 -33.04
C ALA A 80 -14.35 -6.83 -33.82
N GLU A 81 -13.02 -6.73 -33.77
CA GLU A 81 -12.08 -7.58 -34.51
C GLU A 81 -11.50 -8.69 -33.63
N ILE A 82 -11.24 -8.40 -32.35
CA ILE A 82 -10.60 -9.33 -31.42
C ILE A 82 -11.28 -9.30 -30.06
N ARG A 83 -11.33 -10.46 -29.39
CA ARG A 83 -11.75 -10.58 -28.00
C ARG A 83 -10.67 -11.30 -27.21
N LEU A 84 -10.28 -10.72 -26.07
CA LEU A 84 -9.37 -11.35 -25.14
C LEU A 84 -10.16 -12.20 -24.16
N VAL A 85 -9.77 -13.46 -24.02
CA VAL A 85 -10.42 -14.43 -23.13
C VAL A 85 -9.38 -15.16 -22.31
N ASN A 86 -9.79 -15.62 -21.13
CA ASN A 86 -8.97 -16.54 -20.35
C ASN A 86 -8.89 -17.88 -21.06
N ASP A 87 -7.70 -18.49 -21.01
CA ASP A 87 -7.52 -19.87 -21.43
C ASP A 87 -8.22 -20.80 -20.41
N PRO A 88 -9.18 -21.64 -20.85
CA PRO A 88 -9.87 -22.56 -19.97
C PRO A 88 -8.98 -23.74 -19.52
N ASP A 89 -7.95 -24.08 -20.28
CA ASP A 89 -7.08 -25.23 -20.04
C ASP A 89 -5.84 -24.84 -19.23
N GLU A 90 -5.31 -23.63 -19.47
CA GLU A 90 -4.17 -23.07 -18.75
C GLU A 90 -4.54 -21.86 -17.90
N PRO A 91 -4.94 -22.04 -16.62
CA PRO A 91 -5.24 -20.91 -15.76
C PRO A 91 -3.98 -20.11 -15.46
N HIS A 92 -4.14 -18.79 -15.28
CA HIS A 92 -3.06 -17.89 -14.86
C HIS A 92 -2.40 -18.38 -13.57
N ARG A 93 -1.08 -18.17 -13.44
CA ARG A 93 -0.30 -18.61 -12.28
C ARG A 93 0.73 -17.56 -11.88
N ILE A 94 0.98 -17.48 -10.58
CA ILE A 94 2.06 -16.68 -10.00
C ILE A 94 3.17 -17.61 -9.59
N ASN A 95 4.38 -17.32 -10.05
CA ASN A 95 5.58 -17.92 -9.50
C ASN A 95 6.14 -17.01 -8.39
N LYS A 96 5.98 -17.42 -7.13
CA LYS A 96 6.51 -16.70 -5.97
C LYS A 96 8.03 -16.54 -6.03
N GLN A 97 8.75 -17.51 -6.61
CA GLN A 97 10.21 -17.49 -6.72
C GLN A 97 10.71 -16.40 -7.68
N SER A 98 9.89 -15.97 -8.63
CA SER A 98 10.26 -14.89 -9.57
C SER A 98 10.39 -13.52 -8.89
N PHE A 99 9.75 -13.32 -7.72
CA PHE A 99 9.88 -12.11 -6.91
C PHE A 99 11.13 -12.11 -6.02
N VAL A 100 11.95 -13.17 -6.04
CA VAL A 100 13.13 -13.33 -5.16
C VAL A 100 14.45 -12.98 -5.87
N ALA A 101 14.43 -12.62 -7.16
CA ALA A 101 15.64 -12.40 -7.94
C ALA A 101 16.34 -11.06 -7.59
N GLU A 102 17.59 -11.20 -7.07
CA GLU A 102 18.71 -10.27 -6.84
C GLU A 102 18.49 -8.81 -6.36
N GLN A 103 17.47 -8.09 -6.82
CA GLN A 103 17.09 -6.76 -6.32
C GLN A 103 15.81 -6.77 -5.45
N SER A 104 15.05 -7.86 -5.47
CA SER A 104 13.77 -8.02 -4.74
C SER A 104 13.84 -8.85 -3.46
N LEU A 105 15.05 -9.08 -2.91
CA LEU A 105 15.22 -9.67 -1.58
C LEU A 105 14.56 -8.85 -0.46
N LYS A 106 14.25 -7.56 -0.72
CA LYS A 106 13.40 -6.70 0.12
C LYS A 106 11.90 -7.00 -0.04
N ASP A 107 11.44 -7.37 -1.23
CA ASP A 107 10.01 -7.42 -1.56
C ASP A 107 9.31 -8.63 -0.92
N GLU A 108 9.97 -9.79 -0.80
CA GLU A 108 9.40 -10.93 -0.07
C GLU A 108 9.40 -10.71 1.45
N GLN A 109 10.30 -9.86 1.95
CA GLN A 109 10.34 -9.46 3.37
C GLN A 109 9.25 -8.44 3.70
N GLU A 110 8.82 -7.65 2.72
CA GLU A 110 7.80 -6.62 2.88
C GLU A 110 6.39 -7.10 2.52
N TRP A 111 6.24 -8.02 1.55
CA TRP A 111 4.94 -8.46 1.04
C TRP A 111 4.72 -9.97 1.17
N TYR A 112 3.45 -10.35 1.27
CA TYR A 112 2.97 -11.72 1.23
C TYR A 112 2.00 -11.87 0.05
N LEU A 113 2.41 -12.62 -0.97
CA LEU A 113 1.60 -12.85 -2.17
C LEU A 113 0.60 -13.98 -1.96
N TYR A 114 -0.66 -13.74 -2.29
CA TYR A 114 -1.68 -14.77 -2.38
C TYR A 114 -1.50 -15.59 -3.66
N LYS A 115 -1.94 -16.85 -3.62
CA LYS A 115 -1.89 -17.74 -4.80
C LYS A 115 -3.07 -17.55 -5.74
N HIS A 116 -4.17 -17.01 -5.22
CA HIS A 116 -5.37 -16.75 -6.01
C HIS A 116 -5.12 -15.59 -6.97
N ILE A 117 -5.57 -15.76 -8.20
CA ILE A 117 -5.47 -14.77 -9.27
C ILE A 117 -6.88 -14.47 -9.71
N GLU A 118 -7.20 -13.19 -9.74
CA GLU A 118 -8.45 -12.69 -10.28
C GLU A 118 -8.19 -12.16 -11.68
N THR A 119 -9.16 -12.32 -12.57
CA THR A 119 -9.07 -11.84 -13.95
C THR A 119 -10.29 -11.02 -14.29
N GLU A 120 -10.08 -9.91 -14.98
CA GLU A 120 -11.14 -8.99 -15.35
C GLU A 120 -10.99 -8.59 -16.82
N GLN A 121 -12.01 -8.91 -17.62
CA GLN A 121 -12.13 -8.43 -18.99
C GLN A 121 -12.81 -7.07 -18.97
N HIS A 122 -12.23 -6.09 -19.65
CA HIS A 122 -12.77 -4.75 -19.76
C HIS A 122 -12.38 -4.12 -21.10
N GLU A 123 -13.00 -2.99 -21.42
CA GLU A 123 -12.75 -2.25 -22.65
C GLU A 123 -12.04 -0.94 -22.32
N LEU A 124 -10.98 -0.65 -23.06
CA LEU A 124 -10.26 0.61 -22.99
C LEU A 124 -10.84 1.57 -24.02
N THR A 125 -11.06 2.81 -23.60
CA THR A 125 -11.38 3.92 -24.49
C THR A 125 -10.16 4.80 -24.61
N HIS A 126 -9.74 5.10 -25.83
CA HIS A 126 -8.61 5.99 -26.06
C HIS A 126 -9.14 7.40 -26.30
N GLU A 127 -8.64 8.40 -25.57
CA GLU A 127 -9.13 9.79 -25.65
C GLU A 127 -9.03 10.38 -27.08
N TYR A 128 -8.10 9.86 -27.89
CA TYR A 128 -7.87 10.28 -29.27
C TYR A 128 -8.49 9.36 -30.33
N ALA A 129 -9.21 8.31 -29.94
CA ALA A 129 -9.87 7.42 -30.90
C ALA A 129 -11.24 7.97 -31.32
N GLU A 130 -11.73 7.49 -32.48
CA GLU A 130 -13.07 7.81 -32.93
C GLU A 130 -14.12 7.41 -31.87
N PRO A 131 -15.18 8.22 -31.66
CA PRO A 131 -16.24 7.90 -30.73
C PRO A 131 -16.83 6.50 -31.01
N GLY A 132 -16.77 5.61 -30.02
CA GLY A 132 -17.24 4.22 -30.15
C GLY A 132 -16.16 3.19 -30.55
N SER A 133 -14.89 3.61 -30.66
CA SER A 133 -13.77 2.69 -30.83
C SER A 133 -13.30 2.16 -29.47
N PHE A 134 -13.68 0.92 -29.16
CA PHE A 134 -13.28 0.21 -27.94
C PHE A 134 -12.15 -0.77 -28.24
N ARG A 135 -11.19 -0.87 -27.32
CA ARG A 135 -10.10 -1.85 -27.38
C ARG A 135 -10.27 -2.87 -26.26
N PRO A 136 -10.12 -4.18 -26.53
CA PRO A 136 -10.26 -5.18 -25.50
C PRO A 136 -9.01 -5.21 -24.62
N ALA A 137 -9.22 -5.35 -23.31
CA ALA A 137 -8.19 -5.53 -22.32
C ALA A 137 -8.53 -6.65 -21.34
N LEU A 138 -7.50 -7.35 -20.89
CA LEU A 138 -7.57 -8.41 -19.90
C LEU A 138 -6.60 -8.05 -18.76
N SER A 139 -7.17 -7.73 -17.61
CA SER A 139 -6.44 -7.50 -16.37
C SER A 139 -6.28 -8.80 -15.61
N VAL A 140 -5.05 -9.08 -15.18
CA VAL A 140 -4.73 -10.19 -14.28
C VAL A 140 -4.24 -9.60 -12.97
N LYS A 141 -4.94 -9.88 -11.87
CA LYS A 141 -4.71 -9.29 -10.55
C LYS A 141 -4.14 -10.32 -9.59
N CYS A 142 -3.07 -9.94 -8.90
CA CYS A 142 -2.43 -10.68 -7.84
C CYS A 142 -2.58 -9.93 -6.53
N ARG A 143 -3.30 -10.50 -5.56
CA ARG A 143 -3.40 -9.89 -4.23
C ARG A 143 -2.09 -10.04 -3.44
N ALA A 144 -1.63 -8.97 -2.82
CA ALA A 144 -0.44 -8.93 -1.98
C ALA A 144 -0.71 -8.18 -0.66
N ALA A 145 -0.44 -8.82 0.48
CA ALA A 145 -0.58 -8.21 1.80
C ALA A 145 0.77 -7.72 2.33
N ARG A 146 0.82 -6.52 2.91
CA ARG A 146 2.05 -6.02 3.54
C ARG A 146 2.32 -6.73 4.86
N ARG A 147 3.59 -6.91 5.21
CA ARG A 147 4.04 -7.38 6.53
C ARG A 147 4.23 -6.18 7.47
N PRO A 148 3.34 -5.93 8.43
CA PRO A 148 3.34 -4.68 9.22
C PRO A 148 4.39 -4.65 10.34
N ALA A 149 5.08 -5.77 10.61
CA ALA A 149 5.92 -5.94 11.80
C ALA A 149 6.96 -4.83 11.98
N TYR A 150 7.61 -4.41 10.90
CA TYR A 150 8.57 -3.30 10.93
C TYR A 150 7.95 -2.00 11.46
N PHE A 151 6.77 -1.64 10.95
CA PHE A 151 6.05 -0.43 11.34
C PHE A 151 5.52 -0.52 12.78
N ILE A 152 5.09 -1.70 13.22
CA ILE A 152 4.69 -1.97 14.61
C ILE A 152 5.84 -1.68 15.58
N TRP A 153 7.00 -2.30 15.36
CA TRP A 153 8.12 -2.20 16.30
C TRP A 153 8.87 -0.87 16.21
N ASN A 154 9.03 -0.30 15.02
CA ASN A 154 9.86 0.89 14.85
C ASN A 154 9.08 2.21 14.88
N ILE A 155 7.77 2.18 14.60
CA ILE A 155 6.97 3.40 14.51
C ILE A 155 5.91 3.46 15.60
N PHE A 156 5.04 2.46 15.70
CA PHE A 156 3.98 2.44 16.71
C PHE A 156 4.55 2.38 18.12
N LEU A 157 5.48 1.45 18.39
CA LEU A 157 6.12 1.32 19.70
C LEU A 157 6.95 2.56 20.06
N VAL A 158 7.75 3.10 19.13
CA VAL A 158 8.57 4.29 19.41
C VAL A 158 7.70 5.50 19.72
N THR A 159 6.64 5.72 18.94
CA THR A 159 5.67 6.78 19.20
C THR A 159 4.97 6.59 20.54
N PHE A 160 4.57 5.36 20.87
CA PHE A 160 3.99 5.02 22.18
C PHE A 160 4.93 5.37 23.34
N LEU A 161 6.21 5.00 23.23
CA LEU A 161 7.21 5.29 24.26
C LEU A 161 7.43 6.80 24.43
N ILE A 162 7.58 7.55 23.33
CA ILE A 162 7.73 9.01 23.36
C ILE A 162 6.50 9.65 24.02
N CYS A 163 5.29 9.24 23.65
CA CYS A 163 4.06 9.79 24.22
C CYS A 163 3.88 9.41 25.70
N SER A 164 4.29 8.21 26.10
CA SER A 164 4.22 7.75 27.49
C SER A 164 5.10 8.58 28.42
N LEU A 165 6.23 9.10 27.93
CA LEU A 165 7.08 10.03 28.69
C LEU A 165 6.36 11.34 29.03
N SER A 166 5.27 11.69 28.34
CA SER A 166 4.47 12.86 28.71
C SER A 166 3.88 12.74 30.12
N LEU A 167 3.56 11.52 30.57
CA LEU A 167 3.08 11.27 31.93
C LEU A 167 4.17 11.51 32.99
N VAL A 168 5.43 11.30 32.64
CA VAL A 168 6.58 11.54 33.53
C VAL A 168 6.79 13.04 33.77
N THR A 169 6.38 13.90 32.84
CA THR A 169 6.50 15.36 33.02
C THR A 169 5.73 15.88 34.23
N PHE A 170 4.67 15.19 34.65
CA PHE A 170 3.89 15.52 35.84
C PHE A 170 4.60 15.19 37.16
N ALA A 171 5.69 14.42 37.13
CA ALA A 171 6.51 14.16 38.32
C ALA A 171 7.30 15.40 38.78
N VAL A 172 7.49 16.39 37.90
CA VAL A 172 8.08 17.69 38.25
C VAL A 172 7.07 18.50 39.04
N ASP A 173 7.50 19.26 40.05
CA ASP A 173 6.61 20.10 40.86
C ASP A 173 5.84 21.12 40.01
N GLN A 174 4.55 21.32 40.32
CA GLN A 174 3.67 22.29 39.66
C GLN A 174 4.12 23.74 39.85
N ASN A 175 4.87 24.02 40.91
CA ASN A 175 5.48 25.33 41.14
C ASN A 175 6.61 25.67 40.15
N GLN A 176 7.04 24.71 39.32
CA GLN A 176 8.07 24.89 38.30
C GLN A 176 7.50 24.67 36.88
N PRO A 177 6.54 25.50 36.44
CA PRO A 177 5.91 25.35 35.13
C PRO A 177 6.91 25.48 33.98
N GLN A 178 7.97 26.27 34.15
CA GLN A 178 9.05 26.41 33.16
C GLN A 178 9.72 25.07 32.86
N SER A 179 10.04 24.27 33.88
CA SER A 179 10.65 22.95 33.74
C SER A 179 9.71 21.97 33.03
N ARG A 180 8.41 21.98 33.38
CA ARG A 180 7.38 21.13 32.75
C ARG A 180 7.16 21.47 31.28
N LEU A 181 7.08 22.77 30.96
CA LEU A 181 6.96 23.26 29.59
C LEU A 181 8.18 22.91 28.76
N GLN A 182 9.39 23.05 29.30
CA GLN A 182 10.62 22.68 28.61
C GLN A 182 10.61 21.19 28.22
N LEU A 183 10.32 20.29 29.17
CA LEU A 183 10.22 18.85 28.90
C LEU A 183 9.15 18.55 27.84
N THR A 184 7.99 19.18 27.94
CA THR A 184 6.88 18.91 27.02
C THR A 184 7.16 19.44 25.62
N PHE A 185 7.77 20.61 25.48
CA PHE A 185 8.22 21.12 24.19
C PHE A 185 9.30 20.23 23.56
N THR A 186 10.22 19.69 24.37
CA THR A 186 11.17 18.69 23.87
C THR A 186 10.45 17.47 23.32
N LEU A 187 9.46 16.91 24.03
CA LEU A 187 8.68 15.76 23.54
C LEU A 187 7.90 16.08 22.25
N VAL A 188 7.28 17.25 22.18
CA VAL A 188 6.58 17.73 20.96
C VAL A 188 7.56 17.81 19.80
N LEU A 189 8.72 18.43 19.99
CA LEU A 189 9.75 18.56 18.95
C LEU A 189 10.28 17.17 18.52
N THR A 190 10.51 16.26 19.47
CA THR A 190 10.92 14.89 19.19
C THR A 190 9.88 14.17 18.34
N LEU A 191 8.59 14.30 18.65
CA LEU A 191 7.55 13.63 17.87
C LEU A 191 7.36 14.25 16.48
N VAL A 192 7.51 15.57 16.34
CA VAL A 192 7.51 16.25 15.04
C VAL A 192 8.70 15.81 14.18
N ALA A 193 9.90 15.74 14.77
CA ALA A 193 11.09 15.21 14.08
C ALA A 193 10.88 13.75 13.65
N PHE A 194 10.32 12.93 14.53
CA PHE A 194 10.00 11.54 14.22
C PHE A 194 8.97 11.42 13.09
N LYS A 195 7.96 12.29 13.05
CA LYS A 195 6.99 12.36 11.96
C LYS A 195 7.67 12.61 10.61
N PHE A 196 8.70 13.44 10.54
CA PHE A 196 9.44 13.65 9.29
C PHE A 196 10.17 12.38 8.81
N VAL A 197 10.70 11.57 9.74
CA VAL A 197 11.30 10.27 9.41
C VAL A 197 10.24 9.30 8.89
N VAL A 198 9.10 9.22 9.57
CA VAL A 198 7.96 8.41 9.14
C VAL A 198 7.47 8.80 7.74
N ASN A 199 7.37 10.09 7.45
CA ASN A 199 6.93 10.60 6.15
C ASN A 199 7.89 10.22 5.00
N GLN A 200 9.12 9.78 5.27
CA GLN A 200 10.03 9.28 4.24
C GLN A 200 9.71 7.84 3.84
N CYS A 201 8.95 7.10 4.66
CA CYS A 201 8.52 5.73 4.37
C CYS A 201 7.23 5.67 3.53
N LEU A 202 6.56 6.79 3.32
CA LEU A 202 5.26 6.88 2.64
C LEU A 202 5.34 7.81 1.42
N PRO A 203 4.70 7.45 0.29
CA PRO A 203 4.52 8.38 -0.81
C PRO A 203 3.64 9.55 -0.37
N LYS A 204 3.76 10.70 -1.05
CA LYS A 204 2.96 11.90 -0.76
C LYS A 204 1.52 11.68 -1.24
N ILE A 205 0.65 11.27 -0.33
CA ILE A 205 -0.79 11.09 -0.55
C ILE A 205 -1.61 12.20 0.13
N SER A 206 -2.79 12.50 -0.42
CA SER A 206 -3.66 13.58 0.08
C SER A 206 -4.52 13.20 1.30
N TYR A 207 -4.57 11.92 1.66
CA TYR A 207 -5.35 11.42 2.80
C TYR A 207 -4.45 10.88 3.90
N LEU A 208 -5.01 10.72 5.11
CA LEU A 208 -4.28 10.27 6.29
C LEU A 208 -4.34 8.74 6.41
N THR A 209 -3.18 8.10 6.45
CA THR A 209 -3.06 6.66 6.77
C THR A 209 -3.36 6.38 8.25
N TYR A 210 -3.60 5.12 8.64
CA TYR A 210 -3.69 4.77 10.07
C TYR A 210 -2.43 5.10 10.86
N LEU A 211 -1.27 4.95 10.22
CA LEU A 211 0.00 5.36 10.80
C LEU A 211 0.00 6.88 11.05
N ASP A 212 -0.36 7.69 10.05
CA ASP A 212 -0.43 9.15 10.21
C ASP A 212 -1.43 9.57 11.29
N LYS A 213 -2.62 8.97 11.29
CA LYS A 213 -3.66 9.19 12.31
C LYS A 213 -3.07 8.95 13.70
N TYR A 214 -2.34 7.86 13.92
CA TYR A 214 -1.74 7.55 15.22
C TYR A 214 -0.67 8.56 15.65
N VAL A 215 0.25 8.94 14.76
CA VAL A 215 1.32 9.91 15.07
C VAL A 215 0.75 11.30 15.31
N ILE A 216 -0.22 11.75 14.51
CA ILE A 216 -0.86 13.07 14.65
C ILE A 216 -1.73 13.11 15.91
N SER A 217 -2.50 12.08 16.21
CA SER A 217 -3.26 12.00 17.46
C SER A 217 -2.36 11.99 18.69
N SER A 218 -1.22 11.29 18.62
CA SER A 218 -0.19 11.35 19.67
C SER A 218 0.37 12.77 19.85
N LEU A 219 0.62 13.48 18.76
CA LEU A 219 1.05 14.89 18.78
C LEU A 219 -0.02 15.80 19.38
N PHE A 220 -1.30 15.54 19.09
CA PHE A 220 -2.42 16.27 19.66
C PHE A 220 -2.50 16.07 21.18
N ILE A 221 -2.32 14.83 21.66
CA ILE A 221 -2.27 14.52 23.10
C ILE A 221 -1.11 15.27 23.77
N LEU A 222 0.10 15.26 23.19
CA LEU A 222 1.23 16.03 23.71
C LEU A 222 0.95 17.53 23.75
N THR A 223 0.26 18.05 22.73
CA THR A 223 -0.13 19.46 22.68
C THR A 223 -1.12 19.80 23.81
N ILE A 224 -2.09 18.92 24.09
CA ILE A 224 -3.00 19.09 25.22
C ILE A 224 -2.24 19.10 26.55
N VAL A 225 -1.30 18.17 26.75
CA VAL A 225 -0.45 18.14 27.96
C VAL A 225 0.38 19.42 28.08
N CYS A 226 0.90 19.94 26.97
CA CYS A 226 1.65 21.20 26.94
C CYS A 226 0.78 22.39 27.34
N LEU A 227 -0.42 22.49 26.77
CA LEU A 227 -1.39 23.54 27.11
C LEU A 227 -1.80 23.46 28.57
N TRP A 228 -1.97 22.24 29.10
CA TRP A 228 -2.26 22.02 30.50
C TRP A 228 -1.15 22.55 31.41
N HIS A 229 0.11 22.22 31.12
CA HIS A 229 1.25 22.73 31.91
C HIS A 229 1.34 24.27 31.89
N GLY A 230 1.00 24.91 30.77
CA GLY A 230 0.91 26.37 30.69
C GLY A 230 -0.25 26.94 31.50
N LEU A 231 -1.41 26.27 31.50
CA LEU A 231 -2.60 26.70 32.21
C LEU A 231 -2.47 26.54 33.73
N VAL A 232 -1.82 25.48 34.21
CA VAL A 232 -1.50 25.28 35.64
C VAL A 232 -0.63 26.41 36.19
N ALA A 233 0.23 27.03 35.37
CA ALA A 233 1.02 28.18 35.79
C ALA A 233 0.18 29.42 36.13
N VAL A 234 -1.03 29.53 35.59
CA VAL A 234 -1.92 30.69 35.75
C VAL A 234 -3.01 30.43 36.78
N ILE A 235 -3.47 29.17 36.90
CA ILE A 235 -4.52 28.79 37.84
C ILE A 235 -3.90 28.29 39.14
N ASN A 236 -4.26 28.91 40.27
CA ASN A 236 -3.92 28.39 41.60
C ASN A 236 -4.62 27.04 41.86
N MET A 237 -3.99 25.96 41.40
CA MET A 237 -4.50 24.60 41.48
C MET A 237 -3.99 23.91 42.75
N THR A 238 -4.89 23.26 43.47
CA THR A 238 -4.52 22.39 44.62
C THR A 238 -4.04 21.03 44.11
N ASP A 239 -3.03 20.43 44.76
CA ASP A 239 -2.46 19.11 44.42
C ASP A 239 -3.52 18.02 44.20
N THR A 240 -4.61 18.03 44.98
CA THR A 240 -5.73 17.08 44.84
C THR A 240 -6.42 17.19 43.49
N LYS A 241 -6.66 18.41 42.99
CA LYS A 241 -7.28 18.64 41.68
C LYS A 241 -6.34 18.25 40.55
N GLU A 242 -5.05 18.51 40.70
CA GLU A 242 -4.03 18.11 39.72
C GLU A 242 -3.97 16.58 39.57
N ARG A 243 -4.00 15.83 40.68
CA ARG A 243 -4.02 14.36 40.66
C ARG A 243 -5.23 13.80 39.89
N TYR A 244 -6.41 14.40 40.02
CA TYR A 244 -7.58 14.01 39.24
C TYR A 244 -7.37 14.21 37.74
N VAL A 245 -6.76 15.33 37.35
CA VAL A 245 -6.48 15.63 35.94
C VAL A 245 -5.44 14.70 35.36
N ILE A 246 -4.35 14.43 36.09
CA ILE A 246 -3.33 13.45 35.68
C ILE A 246 -3.98 12.08 35.48
N SER A 247 -4.82 11.64 36.43
CA SER A 247 -5.50 10.35 36.34
C SER A 247 -6.44 10.30 35.13
N PHE A 248 -7.15 11.38 34.84
CA PHE A 248 -8.02 11.49 33.66
C PHE A 248 -7.22 11.44 32.35
N ILE A 249 -6.14 12.21 32.24
CA ILE A 249 -5.26 12.21 31.05
C ILE A 249 -4.63 10.82 30.85
N ALA A 250 -4.15 10.19 31.91
CA ALA A 250 -3.58 8.85 31.86
C ALA A 250 -4.63 7.80 31.43
N LEU A 251 -5.85 7.87 31.97
CA LEU A 251 -6.93 6.96 31.59
C LEU A 251 -7.34 7.17 30.12
N ALA A 252 -7.49 8.42 29.68
CA ALA A 252 -7.81 8.76 28.30
C ALA A 252 -6.72 8.28 27.34
N TYR A 253 -5.44 8.47 27.70
CA TYR A 253 -4.29 7.96 26.94
C TYR A 253 -4.30 6.43 26.85
N MET A 254 -4.52 5.73 27.95
CA MET A 254 -4.61 4.26 27.95
C MET A 254 -5.80 3.76 27.12
N ALA A 255 -6.96 4.38 27.26
CA ALA A 255 -8.16 4.05 26.48
C ALA A 255 -7.92 4.28 24.97
N TYR A 256 -7.26 5.36 24.60
CA TYR A 256 -6.88 5.63 23.20
C TYR A 256 -5.98 4.54 22.64
N ASN A 257 -4.91 4.15 23.35
CA ASN A 257 -4.00 3.09 22.89
C ASN A 257 -4.68 1.73 22.81
N ILE A 258 -5.53 1.38 23.78
CA ILE A 258 -6.30 0.13 23.76
C ILE A 258 -7.27 0.12 22.58
N SER A 259 -8.01 1.21 22.37
CA SER A 259 -8.92 1.35 21.22
C SER A 259 -8.17 1.21 19.89
N PHE A 260 -6.96 1.76 19.81
CA PHE A 260 -6.14 1.66 18.61
C PHE A 260 -5.66 0.22 18.35
N ILE A 261 -5.22 -0.49 19.39
CA ILE A 261 -4.86 -1.91 19.30
C ILE A 261 -6.05 -2.76 18.87
N LEU A 262 -7.24 -2.51 19.42
CA LEU A 262 -8.48 -3.20 19.04
C LEU A 262 -8.84 -2.93 17.58
N MET A 263 -8.70 -1.68 17.11
CA MET A 263 -8.92 -1.32 15.72
C MET A 263 -7.96 -2.10 14.79
N ILE A 264 -6.66 -2.16 15.12
CA ILE A 264 -5.68 -2.96 14.37
C ILE A 264 -6.10 -4.42 14.32
N TYR A 265 -6.50 -5.00 15.45
CA TYR A 265 -6.92 -6.40 15.51
C TYR A 265 -8.12 -6.67 14.59
N CYS A 266 -9.12 -5.79 14.60
CA CYS A 266 -10.29 -5.90 13.72
C CYS A 266 -9.91 -5.82 12.23
N VAL A 267 -9.06 -4.86 11.86
CA VAL A 267 -8.62 -4.66 10.47
C VAL A 267 -7.82 -5.86 9.98
N VAL A 268 -6.86 -6.33 10.79
CA VAL A 268 -6.05 -7.52 10.45
C VAL A 268 -6.92 -8.78 10.36
N SER A 269 -7.92 -8.92 11.23
CA SER A 269 -8.86 -10.04 11.17
C SER A 269 -9.70 -10.04 9.90
N GLN A 270 -10.15 -8.87 9.43
CA GLN A 270 -10.92 -8.75 8.17
C GLN A 270 -10.06 -9.06 6.95
N LEU A 271 -8.77 -8.73 6.98
CA LEU A 271 -7.87 -8.92 5.84
C LEU A 271 -7.29 -10.34 5.74
N LEU A 272 -7.18 -11.06 6.85
CA LEU A 272 -6.71 -12.46 6.88
C LEU A 272 -7.82 -13.47 6.56
N TYR A 273 -9.08 -13.10 6.78
CA TYR A 273 -10.26 -13.92 6.53
C TYR A 273 -11.26 -13.17 5.62
N PRO A 274 -10.90 -12.95 4.34
CA PRO A 274 -11.83 -12.38 3.36
C PRO A 274 -13.03 -13.30 3.11
#